data_AF-A0A7N4V4C7-F1
#
_entry.id   AF-A0A7N4V4C7-F1
#
_cell.length_a   1.000
_cell.length_b   1.000
_cell.length_c   1.000
_cell.angle_alpha   90.00
_cell.angle_beta   90.00
_cell.angle_gamma   90.00
#
_symmetry.space_group_name_H-M   'P 1'
#
loop_
_entity.id
_entity.type
_entity.pdbx_description
1 polymer ?
#
loop_
_entity_poly.entity_id
_entity_poly.type
_entity_poly.pdbx_seq_one_letter_code
_entity_poly.pdbx_strand_id
1 'polypeptide(L)'
;MSRTKVDEEEYWHSSKFKAFTFDDDDDELCQLKESKRAVNSLRDIVDDDDDDLERVSWSGEPVGRRSRLGSFQSLSDALSDVPPKNYAPELRRPKGEYKDYSSDWSLSDTVRRLQKGKVCSLERFRSLQDKLQLLEEAVTIHDGNVITAVLIFLKRTLSKEILFRELEVRQIALRHLIHFLKEIGDQKMLLDLFRYLDRTEELALSQYQEHLNIQDPEKRKEFLKSCIGLPFSVEDAAHVQDHYTLLERQIIIEVNDRHLESSGQTEIFRKHPRKASILNMPLVTTLFYSCFYHYTEPEGTFSSPINLKKTFKIPDKQYVLTALAARAKLRAWQDVDALFTTKNWLGYTKKRAPIGFHRVVEILHKNNAPVQVLQEYIRLVEDVDTKLNLATKFKCHDVVIETYRDLKDRQQLIAYRCKVDKASVEEEKIDGILSSTQIRWKN
;
A
#
# COMPACT_ATOMS: atom_id res chain seq x y z
N MET A 1 -32.23 -9.78 27.59
CA MET A 1 -31.13 -8.85 27.88
C MET A 1 -30.06 -9.06 26.83
N SER A 2 -29.91 -8.08 25.94
CA SER A 2 -28.98 -8.11 24.81
C SER A 2 -27.53 -7.97 25.29
N ARG A 3 -26.61 -8.63 24.61
CA ARG A 3 -25.17 -8.36 24.71
C ARG A 3 -24.72 -7.83 23.36
N THR A 4 -24.42 -6.54 23.36
CA THR A 4 -24.01 -5.73 22.21
C THR A 4 -22.70 -6.26 21.65
N LYS A 5 -22.69 -6.59 20.35
CA LYS A 5 -21.47 -6.68 19.53
C LYS A 5 -21.13 -5.25 19.08
N VAL A 6 -20.01 -4.73 19.53
CA VAL A 6 -19.45 -3.46 19.08
C VAL A 6 -17.97 -3.73 18.75
N ASP A 7 -17.59 -3.26 17.56
CA ASP A 7 -16.26 -3.04 17.00
C ASP A 7 -15.41 -4.24 16.55
N GLU A 8 -15.78 -4.78 15.37
CA GLU A 8 -14.84 -5.39 14.41
C GLU A 8 -14.49 -4.41 13.25
N GLU A 9 -15.06 -3.20 13.22
CA GLU A 9 -14.85 -2.22 12.14
C GLU A 9 -13.54 -1.41 12.28
N GLU A 10 -12.97 -1.30 13.49
CA GLU A 10 -11.80 -0.45 13.73
C GLU A 10 -10.47 -1.07 13.25
N TYR A 11 -10.41 -2.40 13.08
CA TYR A 11 -9.18 -3.11 12.68
C TYR A 11 -8.77 -2.87 11.22
N TRP A 12 -9.69 -2.44 10.36
CA TRP A 12 -9.41 -2.20 8.94
C TRP A 12 -8.82 -0.82 8.63
N HIS A 13 -8.80 0.09 9.61
CA HIS A 13 -8.43 1.50 9.37
C HIS A 13 -7.01 1.88 9.82
N SER A 14 -6.21 0.97 10.40
CA SER A 14 -4.93 1.34 11.03
C SER A 14 -3.66 0.84 10.33
N SER A 15 -3.70 0.49 9.04
CA SER A 15 -2.48 0.15 8.30
C SER A 15 -1.74 1.42 7.83
N LYS A 16 -0.46 1.53 8.18
CA LYS A 16 0.48 2.58 7.71
C LYS A 16 0.85 2.47 6.22
N PHE A 17 0.23 1.55 5.47
CA PHE A 17 0.30 1.48 4.02
C PHE A 17 -1.08 1.81 3.43
N LYS A 18 -1.17 2.93 2.70
CA LYS A 18 -2.38 3.38 2.02
C LYS A 18 -2.73 2.35 0.93
N ALA A 19 -3.84 1.64 1.10
CA ALA A 19 -4.38 0.76 0.06
C ALA A 19 -4.86 1.60 -1.14
N PHE A 20 -4.69 1.06 -2.34
CA PHE A 20 -5.20 1.64 -3.58
C PHE A 20 -6.70 1.92 -3.46
N THR A 21 -7.07 3.20 -3.46
CA THR A 21 -8.45 3.67 -3.46
C THR A 21 -8.70 4.41 -4.77
N PHE A 22 -9.85 4.15 -5.38
CA PHE A 22 -10.22 4.61 -6.72
C PHE A 22 -10.69 6.09 -6.76
N ASP A 23 -10.50 6.86 -5.69
CA ASP A 23 -11.10 8.20 -5.53
C ASP A 23 -10.09 9.33 -5.19
N ASP A 24 -8.76 9.14 -5.26
CA ASP A 24 -7.76 10.21 -5.00
C ASP A 24 -6.96 10.59 -6.28
N ASP A 25 -7.62 11.14 -7.30
CA ASP A 25 -6.95 11.93 -8.34
C ASP A 25 -7.22 13.41 -8.03
N ASP A 26 -6.40 14.05 -7.18
CA ASP A 26 -6.21 15.52 -7.14
C ASP A 26 -5.16 15.99 -6.10
N ASP A 27 -4.70 15.15 -5.16
CA ASP A 27 -3.74 15.57 -4.11
C ASP A 27 -2.24 15.32 -4.41
N GLU A 28 -1.91 14.80 -5.60
CA GLU A 28 -0.53 14.42 -5.94
C GLU A 28 0.42 15.62 -6.23
N LEU A 29 -0.11 16.86 -6.28
CA LEU A 29 0.71 18.06 -6.52
C LEU A 29 1.27 18.71 -5.23
N CYS A 30 0.68 18.44 -4.06
CA CYS A 30 1.10 19.08 -2.80
C CYS A 30 2.23 18.32 -2.08
N GLN A 31 2.24 16.98 -2.12
CA GLN A 31 3.27 16.17 -1.44
C GLN A 31 4.65 16.20 -2.14
N LEU A 32 4.67 16.55 -3.43
CA LEU A 32 5.91 16.75 -4.21
C LEU A 32 6.64 18.07 -3.88
N LYS A 33 5.97 19.04 -3.23
CA LYS A 33 6.60 20.30 -2.79
C LYS A 33 7.22 20.21 -1.39
N GLU A 34 6.70 19.36 -0.51
CA GLU A 34 7.26 19.18 0.83
C GLU A 34 8.53 18.31 0.83
N SER A 35 8.58 17.29 -0.05
CA SER A 35 9.77 16.43 -0.20
C SER A 35 10.96 17.15 -0.85
N LYS A 36 10.74 18.25 -1.59
CA LYS A 36 11.82 19.11 -2.12
C LYS A 36 12.37 20.10 -1.08
N ARG A 37 11.62 20.45 -0.02
CA ARG A 37 12.11 21.34 1.06
C ARG A 37 13.01 20.62 2.06
N ALA A 38 12.78 19.34 2.32
CA ALA A 38 13.59 18.55 3.26
C ALA A 38 14.96 18.14 2.69
N VAL A 39 15.11 18.07 1.37
CA VAL A 39 16.37 17.68 0.69
C VAL A 39 17.27 18.89 0.36
N ASN A 40 16.74 20.12 0.40
CA ASN A 40 17.48 21.34 0.09
C ASN A 40 18.22 21.99 1.28
N SER A 41 18.20 21.39 2.48
CA SER A 41 18.90 21.96 3.66
C SER A 41 20.38 21.55 3.78
N LEU A 42 20.99 20.91 2.78
CA LEU A 42 22.39 20.47 2.86
C LEU A 42 23.29 20.79 1.66
N ARG A 43 22.91 21.71 0.76
CA ARG A 43 23.85 22.34 -0.18
C ARG A 43 23.49 23.80 -0.45
N ASP A 44 23.88 24.67 0.47
CA ASP A 44 24.27 26.04 0.12
C ASP A 44 25.63 25.96 -0.59
N ILE A 45 25.70 26.44 -1.82
CA ILE A 45 26.64 27.43 -2.37
C ILE A 45 26.44 27.46 -3.90
N VAL A 46 25.60 28.42 -4.32
CA VAL A 46 25.67 29.30 -5.50
C VAL A 46 25.26 28.75 -6.88
N ASP A 47 24.03 29.13 -7.28
CA ASP A 47 23.62 29.98 -8.42
C ASP A 47 24.25 29.77 -9.82
N ASP A 48 23.42 29.51 -10.85
CA ASP A 48 22.74 30.52 -11.71
C ASP A 48 22.13 29.85 -12.98
N ASP A 49 20.88 30.21 -13.28
CA ASP A 49 20.23 30.59 -14.57
C ASP A 49 20.73 29.95 -15.90
N ASP A 50 19.95 29.67 -16.95
CA ASP A 50 18.56 29.91 -17.36
C ASP A 50 18.31 29.03 -18.61
N ASP A 51 17.03 28.83 -18.95
CA ASP A 51 16.42 28.61 -20.29
C ASP A 51 17.18 27.89 -21.42
N ASP A 52 16.67 26.74 -21.87
CA ASP A 52 15.80 26.65 -23.06
C ASP A 52 15.70 25.23 -23.66
N LEU A 53 14.45 24.88 -23.98
CA LEU A 53 13.94 24.02 -25.05
C LEU A 53 14.92 23.17 -25.90
N GLU A 54 14.73 21.85 -25.91
CA GLU A 54 14.21 21.07 -27.05
C GLU A 54 14.56 19.55 -27.02
N ARG A 55 13.55 18.75 -27.40
CA ARG A 55 13.59 17.54 -28.27
C ARG A 55 14.53 16.33 -28.04
N VAL A 56 13.84 15.20 -27.83
CA VAL A 56 13.99 13.82 -28.39
C VAL A 56 15.33 13.06 -28.21
N SER A 57 15.26 11.86 -27.62
CA SER A 57 15.30 10.56 -28.33
C SER A 57 16.03 9.46 -27.57
N TRP A 58 15.37 8.31 -27.57
CA TRP A 58 15.82 7.01 -27.11
C TRP A 58 17.04 6.48 -27.89
N SER A 59 18.03 5.94 -27.18
CA SER A 59 18.67 4.64 -27.46
C SER A 59 19.75 4.37 -26.41
N GLY A 60 19.87 3.10 -26.00
CA GLY A 60 20.69 2.68 -24.88
C GLY A 60 22.15 2.35 -25.21
N GLU A 61 22.86 2.07 -24.11
CA GLU A 61 24.14 1.36 -23.94
C GLU A 61 25.47 2.14 -23.84
N PRO A 62 26.46 1.60 -23.07
CA PRO A 62 27.28 2.37 -22.13
C PRO A 62 28.77 2.44 -22.48
N VAL A 63 29.49 3.46 -21.99
CA VAL A 63 30.97 3.52 -22.12
C VAL A 63 31.67 4.14 -20.89
N GLY A 64 32.44 3.30 -20.19
CA GLY A 64 33.90 3.46 -20.05
C GLY A 64 34.52 4.46 -19.08
N ARG A 65 35.23 3.89 -18.08
CA ARG A 65 36.30 4.43 -17.20
C ARG A 65 37.21 5.51 -17.82
N ARG A 66 37.71 6.45 -17.00
CA ARG A 66 39.12 6.94 -17.01
C ARG A 66 39.59 7.40 -15.62
N SER A 67 40.78 6.93 -15.26
CA SER A 67 41.63 7.37 -14.14
C SER A 67 42.45 8.61 -14.51
N ARG A 68 42.95 9.38 -13.52
CA ARG A 68 44.23 10.10 -13.60
C ARG A 68 44.76 10.50 -12.21
N LEU A 69 46.04 10.16 -12.02
CA LEU A 69 46.98 10.58 -10.98
C LEU A 69 47.43 12.04 -11.22
N GLY A 70 47.85 12.74 -10.16
CA GLY A 70 48.58 14.01 -10.22
C GLY A 70 49.09 14.42 -8.83
N SER A 71 50.37 14.74 -8.70
CA SER A 71 51.17 14.68 -7.47
C SER A 71 52.00 15.96 -7.27
N PHE A 72 52.13 16.43 -6.01
CA PHE A 72 53.08 17.43 -5.45
C PHE A 72 52.99 18.87 -6.02
N GLN A 73 53.30 19.98 -5.32
CA GLN A 73 54.21 20.25 -4.20
C GLN A 73 53.89 21.63 -3.56
N SER A 74 54.24 21.76 -2.29
CA SER A 74 54.20 22.95 -1.42
C SER A 74 55.29 23.98 -1.75
N LEU A 75 55.03 25.29 -1.58
CA LEU A 75 56.04 26.31 -1.22
C LEU A 75 55.41 27.47 -0.43
N SER A 76 55.93 27.68 0.78
CA SER A 76 55.91 28.90 1.57
C SER A 76 57.11 29.80 1.21
N ASP A 77 57.10 31.03 1.75
CA ASP A 77 58.13 32.10 1.73
C ASP A 77 58.12 32.99 0.47
N ALA A 78 58.19 34.33 0.53
CA ALA A 78 58.45 35.33 1.57
C ALA A 78 57.79 36.65 1.11
N LEU A 79 57.45 37.62 1.97
CA LEU A 79 58.25 38.78 2.42
C LEU A 79 57.25 39.69 3.19
N SER A 80 57.52 40.48 4.25
CA SER A 80 58.67 40.75 5.10
C SER A 80 58.22 41.61 6.32
N ASP A 81 58.79 41.31 7.48
CA ASP A 81 59.27 42.17 8.58
C ASP A 81 58.63 43.53 8.96
N VAL A 82 58.03 43.59 10.17
CA VAL A 82 58.31 44.56 11.27
C VAL A 82 57.81 43.99 12.64
N PRO A 83 58.61 43.92 13.74
CA PRO A 83 58.11 43.66 15.10
C PRO A 83 58.44 44.82 16.09
N PRO A 84 58.11 44.75 17.40
CA PRO A 84 56.85 44.37 18.05
C PRO A 84 56.39 45.46 19.04
N LYS A 85 55.08 45.68 19.23
CA LYS A 85 54.57 46.36 20.44
C LYS A 85 53.30 45.72 20.96
N ASN A 86 53.41 45.29 22.22
CA ASN A 86 52.40 44.70 23.07
C ASN A 86 51.09 45.49 23.11
N TYR A 87 49.99 44.82 22.76
CA TYR A 87 48.70 45.01 23.41
C TYR A 87 48.09 43.62 23.60
N ALA A 88 48.44 42.97 24.71
CA ALA A 88 47.65 41.89 25.25
C ALA A 88 46.70 42.49 26.30
N PRO A 89 45.38 42.47 26.09
CA PRO A 89 44.43 42.38 27.19
C PRO A 89 44.38 40.92 27.62
N GLU A 90 44.63 40.68 28.90
CA GLU A 90 44.48 39.40 29.57
C GLU A 90 43.11 38.76 29.25
N LEU A 91 43.08 37.81 28.31
CA LEU A 91 42.07 36.76 28.35
C LEU A 91 42.46 35.81 29.47
N ARG A 92 42.06 36.20 30.69
CA ARG A 92 41.92 35.30 31.82
C ARG A 92 41.23 34.04 31.30
N ARG A 93 42.00 32.95 31.30
CA ARG A 93 41.48 31.59 31.14
C ARG A 93 40.20 31.47 31.98
N PRO A 94 39.08 30.98 31.43
CA PRO A 94 38.02 30.48 32.29
C PRO A 94 38.63 29.36 33.12
N LYS A 95 38.88 29.63 34.41
CA LYS A 95 39.09 28.58 35.40
C LYS A 95 37.73 27.90 35.59
N GLY A 96 37.50 26.89 34.77
CA GLY A 96 36.28 26.10 34.65
C GLY A 96 36.15 25.79 33.16
N GLU A 97 36.45 24.60 32.66
CA GLU A 97 36.02 23.29 33.12
C GLU A 97 37.09 22.23 32.77
N TYR A 98 38.25 22.29 33.42
CA TYR A 98 39.23 21.18 33.38
C TYR A 98 39.00 20.19 34.55
N LYS A 99 37.73 19.91 34.84
CA LYS A 99 37.29 18.94 35.86
C LYS A 99 36.47 17.77 35.31
N ASP A 100 36.30 17.67 33.99
CA ASP A 100 35.51 16.59 33.38
C ASP A 100 36.34 15.32 33.05
N TYR A 101 37.66 15.36 33.25
CA TYR A 101 38.56 14.21 32.99
C TYR A 101 38.87 13.33 34.21
N SER A 102 38.38 13.70 35.41
CA SER A 102 38.51 12.88 36.61
C SER A 102 37.22 13.00 37.42
N SER A 103 36.38 11.98 37.30
CA SER A 103 35.26 11.75 38.20
C SER A 103 34.76 10.32 37.99
N ASP A 104 34.74 9.58 39.10
CA ASP A 104 34.03 8.32 39.26
C ASP A 104 32.53 8.59 39.17
N TRP A 105 32.05 8.86 37.95
CA TRP A 105 30.63 9.03 37.70
C TRP A 105 29.89 7.75 38.07
N SER A 106 28.82 7.91 38.85
CA SER A 106 27.91 6.80 39.11
C SER A 106 27.27 6.32 37.79
N LEU A 107 26.70 5.11 37.81
CA LEU A 107 25.91 4.57 36.69
C LEU A 107 24.85 5.59 36.24
N SER A 108 24.11 6.15 37.19
CA SER A 108 23.04 7.12 36.93
C SER A 108 23.55 8.44 36.33
N ASP A 109 24.71 8.93 36.79
CA ASP A 109 25.33 10.14 36.20
C ASP A 109 25.76 9.91 34.75
N THR A 110 26.29 8.72 34.46
CA THR A 110 26.70 8.33 33.11
C THR A 110 25.50 8.30 32.17
N VAL A 111 24.41 7.62 32.56
CA VAL A 111 23.20 7.51 31.74
C VAL A 111 22.52 8.88 31.56
N ARG A 112 22.45 9.71 32.61
CA ARG A 112 21.92 11.09 32.53
C ARG A 112 22.74 11.98 31.60
N ARG A 113 24.06 11.78 31.52
CA ARG A 113 24.91 12.50 30.57
C ARG A 113 24.70 12.03 29.13
N LEU A 114 24.56 10.71 28.91
CA LEU A 114 24.19 10.16 27.60
C LEU A 114 22.85 10.71 27.11
N GLN A 115 21.85 10.81 27.99
CA GLN A 115 20.53 11.40 27.69
C GLN A 115 20.65 12.87 27.23
N LYS A 116 21.63 13.61 27.77
CA LYS A 116 21.93 14.99 27.37
C LYS A 116 22.83 15.08 26.12
N GLY A 117 23.09 13.97 25.44
CA GLY A 117 23.97 13.90 24.27
C GLY A 117 25.45 14.19 24.58
N LYS A 118 25.87 14.12 25.85
CA LYS A 118 27.27 14.38 26.23
C LYS A 118 28.13 13.15 25.98
N VAL A 119 29.33 13.36 25.45
CA VAL A 119 30.33 12.30 25.25
C VAL A 119 30.74 11.72 26.60
N CYS A 120 30.57 10.40 26.77
CA CYS A 120 30.93 9.64 27.97
C CYS A 120 31.72 8.40 27.55
N SER A 121 32.87 8.17 28.19
CA SER A 121 33.65 6.94 27.95
C SER A 121 33.07 5.76 28.74
N LEU A 122 32.58 4.76 28.02
CA LEU A 122 32.02 3.52 28.59
C LEU A 122 33.08 2.45 28.88
N GLU A 123 34.33 2.66 28.46
CA GLU A 123 35.46 1.70 28.63
C GLU A 123 35.82 1.43 30.11
N ARG A 124 35.25 2.19 31.05
CA ARG A 124 35.39 1.96 32.49
C ARG A 124 34.55 0.77 32.99
N PHE A 125 33.44 0.46 32.33
CA PHE A 125 32.57 -0.68 32.69
C PHE A 125 33.19 -1.95 32.12
N ARG A 126 34.15 -2.53 32.85
CA ARG A 126 34.99 -3.63 32.37
C ARG A 126 34.37 -4.99 32.66
N SER A 127 33.84 -5.19 33.86
CA SER A 127 33.25 -6.48 34.23
C SER A 127 31.89 -6.66 33.54
N LEU A 128 31.47 -7.92 33.37
CA LEU A 128 30.13 -8.21 32.85
C LEU A 128 29.05 -7.59 33.75
N GLN A 129 29.24 -7.66 35.07
CA GLN A 129 28.30 -7.08 36.03
C GLN A 129 28.12 -5.57 35.85
N ASP A 130 29.23 -4.82 35.74
CA ASP A 130 29.20 -3.36 35.55
C ASP A 130 28.46 -2.97 34.26
N LYS A 131 28.69 -3.75 33.20
CA LYS A 131 28.06 -3.58 31.89
C LYS A 131 26.55 -3.81 31.93
N LEU A 132 26.10 -4.82 32.67
CA LEU A 132 24.67 -5.12 32.81
C LEU A 132 23.95 -4.12 33.69
N GLN A 133 24.59 -3.65 34.77
CA GLN A 133 24.05 -2.57 35.60
C GLN A 133 23.89 -1.27 34.81
N LEU A 134 24.84 -0.95 33.92
CA LEU A 134 24.72 0.20 33.02
C LEU A 134 23.52 0.06 32.09
N LEU A 135 23.28 -1.14 31.55
CA LEU A 135 22.12 -1.41 30.71
C LEU A 135 20.80 -1.30 31.48
N GLU A 136 20.74 -1.81 32.70
CA GLU A 136 19.55 -1.74 33.56
C GLU A 136 19.20 -0.29 33.92
N GLU A 137 20.21 0.53 34.25
CA GLU A 137 20.01 1.97 34.47
C GLU A 137 19.53 2.65 33.19
N ALA A 138 20.11 2.33 32.02
CA ALA A 138 19.68 2.88 30.74
C ALA A 138 18.22 2.53 30.40
N VAL A 139 17.80 1.30 30.67
CA VAL A 139 16.41 0.85 30.48
C VAL A 139 15.45 1.59 31.41
N THR A 140 15.87 1.86 32.65
CA THR A 140 15.06 2.59 33.65
C THR A 140 14.77 4.03 33.24
N ILE A 141 15.67 4.67 32.48
CA ILE A 141 15.46 6.04 31.98
C ILE A 141 14.47 6.10 30.80
N HIS A 142 14.12 4.96 30.20
CA HIS A 142 13.19 4.87 29.06
C HIS A 142 13.60 5.73 27.85
N ASP A 143 14.90 6.01 27.69
CA ASP A 143 15.44 6.72 26.53
C ASP A 143 16.03 5.72 25.53
N GLY A 144 15.35 5.55 24.40
CA GLY A 144 15.75 4.59 23.36
C GLY A 144 17.13 4.85 22.75
N ASN A 145 17.56 6.11 22.68
CA ASN A 145 18.89 6.45 22.16
C ASN A 145 19.98 6.03 23.15
N VAL A 146 19.73 6.22 24.44
CA VAL A 146 20.68 5.82 25.49
C VAL A 146 20.78 4.31 25.60
N ILE A 147 19.65 3.59 25.58
CA ILE A 147 19.62 2.12 25.56
C ILE A 147 20.42 1.59 24.36
N THR A 148 20.20 2.17 23.17
CA THR A 148 20.88 1.76 21.94
C THR A 148 22.39 2.06 22.01
N ALA A 149 22.79 3.22 22.53
CA ALA A 149 24.21 3.57 22.71
C ALA A 149 24.94 2.58 23.64
N VAL A 150 24.30 2.19 24.76
CA VAL A 150 24.84 1.16 25.66
C VAL A 150 24.91 -0.20 24.94
N LEU A 151 23.87 -0.59 24.20
CA LEU A 151 23.86 -1.84 23.43
C LEU A 151 24.96 -1.90 22.36
N ILE A 152 25.29 -0.79 21.70
CA ILE A 152 26.42 -0.70 20.76
C ILE A 152 27.74 -0.98 21.48
N PHE A 153 27.93 -0.41 22.68
CA PHE A 153 29.10 -0.68 23.51
C PHE A 153 29.18 -2.15 23.95
N LEU A 154 28.05 -2.74 24.36
CA LEU A 154 27.99 -4.17 24.70
C LEU A 154 28.30 -5.06 23.49
N LYS A 155 27.72 -4.76 22.31
CA LYS A 155 28.00 -5.44 21.04
C LYS A 155 29.49 -5.44 20.70
N ARG A 156 30.19 -4.34 20.96
CA ARG A 156 31.63 -4.19 20.68
C ARG A 156 32.51 -4.96 21.67
N THR A 157 32.09 -5.07 22.93
CA THR A 157 32.98 -5.50 24.02
C THR A 157 32.65 -6.86 24.63
N LEU A 158 31.53 -7.48 24.25
CA LEU A 158 31.13 -8.82 24.66
C LEU A 158 31.16 -9.79 23.48
N SER A 159 31.38 -11.09 23.76
CA SER A 159 31.16 -12.13 22.76
C SER A 159 29.65 -12.27 22.46
N LYS A 160 29.32 -12.74 21.26
CA LYS A 160 27.91 -12.94 20.83
C LYS A 160 27.13 -13.81 21.80
N GLU A 161 27.72 -14.93 22.24
CA GLU A 161 27.08 -15.88 23.16
C GLU A 161 26.69 -15.23 24.49
N ILE A 162 27.61 -14.44 25.08
CA ILE A 162 27.33 -13.74 26.35
C ILE A 162 26.26 -12.68 26.11
N LEU A 163 26.41 -11.87 25.06
CA LEU A 163 25.46 -10.81 24.75
C LEU A 163 24.05 -11.37 24.55
N PHE A 164 23.90 -12.45 23.78
CA PHE A 164 22.61 -13.05 23.48
C PHE A 164 21.96 -13.64 24.74
N ARG A 165 22.72 -14.40 25.54
CA ARG A 165 22.24 -14.96 26.81
C ARG A 165 21.72 -13.88 27.76
N GLU A 166 22.45 -12.78 27.91
CA GLU A 166 22.05 -11.70 28.82
C GLU A 166 20.86 -10.88 28.31
N LEU A 167 20.67 -10.81 26.98
CA LEU A 167 19.55 -10.10 26.37
C LEU A 167 18.27 -10.94 26.28
N GLU A 168 18.38 -12.27 26.22
CA GLU A 168 17.24 -13.19 26.23
C GLU A 168 16.30 -12.90 27.41
N VAL A 169 16.85 -12.61 28.59
CA VAL A 169 16.07 -12.27 29.79
C VAL A 169 15.69 -10.78 29.88
N ARG A 170 16.25 -9.91 29.03
CA ARG A 170 16.06 -8.44 29.04
C ARG A 170 15.33 -7.95 27.79
N GLN A 171 14.04 -8.24 27.71
CA GLN A 171 13.22 -8.05 26.50
C GLN A 171 13.21 -6.62 25.94
N ILE A 172 13.24 -5.58 26.78
CA ILE A 172 13.30 -4.18 26.31
C ILE A 172 14.60 -3.95 25.52
N ALA A 173 15.73 -4.26 26.15
CA ALA A 173 17.06 -4.12 25.53
C ALA A 173 17.20 -5.00 24.28
N LEU A 174 16.66 -6.23 24.30
CA LEU A 174 16.65 -7.12 23.15
C LEU A 174 15.89 -6.52 21.95
N ARG A 175 14.70 -5.93 22.17
CA ARG A 175 13.94 -5.26 21.10
C ARG A 175 14.71 -4.08 20.50
N HIS A 176 15.38 -3.28 21.34
CA HIS A 176 16.24 -2.20 20.87
C HIS A 176 17.42 -2.72 20.03
N LEU A 177 18.06 -3.81 20.43
CA LEU A 177 19.14 -4.42 19.64
C LEU A 177 18.62 -4.93 18.29
N ILE A 178 17.49 -5.65 18.28
CA ILE A 178 16.87 -6.15 17.04
C ILE A 178 16.55 -5.00 16.09
N HIS A 179 15.96 -3.92 16.60
CA HIS A 179 15.64 -2.74 15.80
C HIS A 179 16.92 -2.09 15.24
N PHE A 180 17.93 -1.86 16.10
CA PHE A 180 19.21 -1.32 15.68
C PHE A 180 19.88 -2.14 14.58
N LEU A 181 19.93 -3.47 14.72
CA LEU A 181 20.52 -4.36 13.73
C LEU A 181 19.78 -4.32 12.38
N LYS A 182 18.44 -4.18 12.40
CA LYS A 182 17.64 -3.98 11.18
C LYS A 182 17.98 -2.65 10.50
N GLU A 183 18.04 -1.55 11.25
CA GLU A 183 18.33 -0.21 10.72
C GLU A 183 19.71 -0.12 10.06
N ILE A 184 20.75 -0.75 10.65
CA ILE A 184 22.10 -0.73 10.08
C ILE A 184 22.34 -1.82 9.03
N GLY A 185 21.37 -2.71 8.79
CA GLY A 185 21.48 -3.82 7.85
C GLY A 185 22.46 -4.93 8.27
N ASP A 186 22.72 -5.13 9.58
CA ASP A 186 23.60 -6.21 10.07
C ASP A 186 22.84 -7.55 10.11
N GLN A 187 22.48 -8.04 8.90
CA GLN A 187 21.64 -9.22 8.70
C GLN A 187 22.29 -10.48 9.29
N LYS A 188 23.63 -10.60 9.22
CA LYS A 188 24.36 -11.76 9.77
C LYS A 188 24.14 -11.87 11.27
N MET A 189 24.34 -10.79 12.02
CA MET A 189 24.15 -10.83 13.47
C MET A 189 22.68 -10.97 13.85
N LEU A 190 21.77 -10.38 13.08
CA LEU A 190 20.33 -10.52 13.30
C LEU A 190 19.85 -11.96 13.15
N LEU A 191 20.30 -12.67 12.10
CA LEU A 191 19.97 -14.09 11.90
C LEU A 191 20.61 -14.97 12.98
N ASP A 192 21.85 -14.70 13.39
CA ASP A 192 22.48 -15.41 14.50
C ASP A 192 21.68 -15.25 15.81
N LEU A 193 21.18 -14.03 16.08
CA LEU A 193 20.34 -13.74 17.23
C LEU A 193 19.00 -14.47 17.18
N PHE A 194 18.32 -14.47 16.03
CA PHE A 194 17.06 -15.20 15.89
C PHE A 194 17.24 -16.71 16.04
N ARG A 195 18.33 -17.29 15.51
CA ARG A 195 18.66 -18.71 15.76
C ARG A 195 18.90 -19.00 17.24
N TYR A 196 19.60 -18.12 17.94
CA TYR A 196 19.86 -18.29 19.37
C TYR A 196 18.56 -18.29 20.18
N LEU A 197 17.62 -17.41 19.83
CA LEU A 197 16.34 -17.25 20.53
C LEU A 197 15.24 -18.21 20.08
N ASP A 198 15.57 -19.19 19.23
CA ASP A 198 14.62 -20.11 18.57
C ASP A 198 13.44 -19.39 17.87
N ARG A 199 13.72 -18.20 17.33
CA ARG A 199 12.80 -17.32 16.60
C ARG A 199 12.68 -17.77 15.14
N THR A 200 12.12 -18.95 14.96
CA THR A 200 12.04 -19.65 13.68
C THR A 200 11.19 -18.90 12.64
N GLU A 201 10.12 -18.24 13.06
CA GLU A 201 9.27 -17.43 12.16
C GLU A 201 10.02 -16.22 11.61
N GLU A 202 10.77 -15.47 12.44
CA GLU A 202 11.57 -14.35 11.94
C GLU A 202 12.70 -14.78 11.00
N LEU A 203 13.26 -15.97 11.20
CA LEU A 203 14.22 -16.58 10.27
C LEU A 203 13.55 -16.93 8.93
N ALA A 204 12.39 -17.58 8.98
CA ALA A 204 11.61 -17.94 7.81
C ALA A 204 11.23 -16.69 6.99
N LEU A 205 10.77 -15.63 7.67
CA LEU A 205 10.41 -14.36 7.03
C LEU A 205 11.62 -13.68 6.40
N SER A 206 12.77 -13.67 7.09
CA SER A 206 14.02 -13.11 6.55
C SER A 206 14.47 -13.84 5.29
N GLN A 207 14.35 -15.18 5.26
CA GLN A 207 14.64 -15.96 4.07
C GLN A 207 13.63 -15.69 2.95
N TYR A 208 12.34 -15.62 3.26
CA TYR A 208 11.31 -15.33 2.26
C TYR A 208 11.48 -13.97 1.61
N GLN A 209 11.91 -12.93 2.34
CA GLN A 209 12.17 -11.59 1.79
C GLN A 209 13.17 -11.56 0.63
N GLU A 210 14.06 -12.55 0.52
CA GLU A 210 15.03 -12.63 -0.58
C GLU A 210 14.38 -12.75 -1.97
N HIS A 211 13.11 -13.14 -2.06
CA HIS A 211 12.37 -13.15 -3.33
C HIS A 211 12.32 -11.76 -4.00
N LEU A 212 12.35 -10.68 -3.20
CA LEU A 212 12.34 -9.29 -3.67
C LEU A 212 13.57 -8.97 -4.52
N ASN A 213 14.68 -9.66 -4.28
CA ASN A 213 15.95 -9.48 -4.99
C ASN A 213 16.02 -10.29 -6.31
N ILE A 214 15.07 -11.19 -6.57
CA ILE A 214 15.09 -12.09 -7.73
C ILE A 214 14.29 -11.46 -8.88
N GLN A 215 14.96 -10.98 -9.92
CA GLN A 215 14.27 -10.30 -11.04
C GLN A 215 13.53 -11.25 -12.00
N ASP A 216 14.09 -12.44 -12.22
CA ASP A 216 13.51 -13.42 -13.15
C ASP A 216 12.27 -14.10 -12.53
N PRO A 217 11.09 -14.06 -13.18
CA PRO A 217 9.85 -14.60 -12.62
C PRO A 217 9.91 -16.11 -12.37
N GLU A 218 10.53 -16.88 -13.26
CA GLU A 218 10.62 -18.34 -13.12
C GLU A 218 11.53 -18.72 -11.95
N LYS A 219 12.70 -18.07 -11.83
CA LYS A 219 13.58 -18.23 -10.67
C LYS A 219 12.90 -17.77 -9.38
N ARG A 220 12.14 -16.68 -9.41
CA ARG A 220 11.38 -16.20 -8.24
C ARG A 220 10.32 -17.22 -7.84
N LYS A 221 9.59 -17.79 -8.80
CA LYS A 221 8.61 -18.86 -8.57
C LYS A 221 9.26 -20.10 -7.95
N GLU A 222 10.37 -20.60 -8.49
CA GLU A 222 11.09 -21.74 -7.89
C GLU A 222 11.64 -21.42 -6.49
N PHE A 223 12.10 -20.19 -6.26
CA PHE A 223 12.51 -19.74 -4.93
C PHE A 223 11.34 -19.73 -3.94
N LEU A 224 10.19 -19.16 -4.32
CA LEU A 224 8.96 -19.17 -3.50
C LEU A 224 8.52 -20.61 -3.19
N LYS A 225 8.65 -21.53 -4.16
CA LYS A 225 8.39 -22.96 -3.95
C LYS A 225 9.26 -23.54 -2.83
N SER A 226 10.55 -23.19 -2.82
CA SER A 226 11.46 -23.62 -1.75
C SER A 226 11.10 -23.03 -0.38
N CYS A 227 10.39 -21.89 -0.35
CA CYS A 227 9.95 -21.25 0.90
C CYS A 227 8.74 -21.95 1.55
N ILE A 228 7.97 -22.76 0.83
CA ILE A 228 6.77 -23.44 1.36
C ILE A 228 7.12 -24.38 2.53
N GLY A 229 8.34 -24.93 2.55
CA GLY A 229 8.82 -25.81 3.63
C GLY A 229 9.43 -25.10 4.83
N LEU A 230 9.45 -23.76 4.85
CA LEU A 230 9.99 -23.00 5.98
C LEU A 230 9.03 -23.03 7.17
N PRO A 231 9.55 -22.90 8.41
CA PRO A 231 8.75 -22.99 9.63
C PRO A 231 7.97 -21.70 9.89
N PHE A 232 7.01 -21.40 9.01
CA PHE A 232 6.06 -20.32 9.18
C PHE A 232 4.93 -20.70 10.14
N SER A 233 4.24 -19.68 10.66
CA SER A 233 2.91 -19.86 11.24
C SER A 233 1.97 -20.48 10.18
N VAL A 234 0.88 -21.13 10.61
CA VAL A 234 -0.08 -21.75 9.69
C VAL A 234 -0.70 -20.72 8.73
N GLU A 235 -0.91 -19.51 9.20
CA GLU A 235 -1.45 -18.39 8.41
C GLU A 235 -0.44 -17.89 7.38
N ASP A 236 0.80 -17.62 7.80
CA ASP A 236 1.85 -17.16 6.90
C ASP A 236 2.23 -18.22 5.85
N ALA A 237 2.26 -19.50 6.24
CA ALA A 237 2.49 -20.60 5.32
C ALA A 237 1.45 -20.63 4.18
N ALA A 238 0.18 -20.37 4.51
CA ALA A 238 -0.88 -20.28 3.52
C ALA A 238 -0.67 -19.10 2.56
N HIS A 239 -0.22 -17.94 3.07
CA HIS A 239 0.10 -16.78 2.23
C HIS A 239 1.29 -17.02 1.29
N VAL A 240 2.35 -17.70 1.76
CA VAL A 240 3.50 -18.06 0.92
C VAL A 240 3.08 -19.05 -0.18
N GLN A 241 2.25 -20.03 0.17
CA GLN A 241 1.68 -20.97 -0.79
C GLN A 241 0.82 -20.26 -1.85
N ASP A 242 -0.06 -19.34 -1.44
CA ASP A 242 -0.89 -18.56 -2.36
C ASP A 242 -0.03 -17.66 -3.26
N HIS A 243 1.04 -17.06 -2.73
CA HIS A 243 1.97 -16.25 -3.53
C HIS A 243 2.67 -17.09 -4.61
N TYR A 244 3.20 -18.26 -4.26
CA TYR A 244 3.76 -19.20 -5.23
C TYR A 244 2.73 -19.55 -6.31
N THR A 245 1.54 -19.97 -5.89
CA THR A 245 0.47 -20.40 -6.79
C THR A 245 -0.02 -19.27 -7.70
N LEU A 246 -0.05 -18.02 -7.22
CA LEU A 246 -0.40 -16.86 -8.02
C LEU A 246 0.67 -16.54 -9.07
N LEU A 247 1.94 -16.53 -8.68
CA LEU A 247 3.03 -16.22 -9.61
C LEU A 247 3.14 -17.28 -10.71
N GLU A 248 3.02 -18.57 -10.36
CA GLU A 248 2.98 -19.67 -11.34
C GLU A 248 1.90 -19.45 -12.40
N ARG A 249 0.69 -19.08 -11.96
CA ARG A 249 -0.42 -18.76 -12.87
C ARG A 249 -0.14 -17.54 -13.73
N GLN A 250 0.36 -16.46 -13.13
CA GLN A 250 0.67 -15.23 -13.86
C GLN A 250 1.70 -15.48 -14.96
N ILE A 251 2.71 -16.32 -14.70
CA ILE A 251 3.70 -16.69 -15.71
C ILE A 251 3.04 -17.41 -16.89
N ILE A 252 2.18 -18.41 -16.62
CA ILE A 252 1.49 -19.16 -17.68
C ILE A 252 0.60 -18.24 -18.52
N ILE A 253 -0.20 -17.40 -17.87
CA ILE A 253 -1.11 -16.45 -18.53
C ILE A 253 -0.30 -15.41 -19.34
N GLU A 254 0.76 -14.84 -18.75
CA GLU A 254 1.59 -13.82 -19.42
C GLU A 254 2.26 -14.35 -20.68
N VAL A 255 2.80 -15.57 -20.64
CA VAL A 255 3.43 -16.21 -21.82
C VAL A 255 2.39 -16.42 -22.93
N ASN A 256 1.23 -16.99 -22.58
CA ASN A 256 0.16 -17.25 -23.54
C ASN A 256 -0.39 -15.95 -24.15
N ASP A 257 -0.70 -14.96 -23.32
CA ASP A 257 -1.31 -13.71 -23.76
C ASP A 257 -0.36 -12.85 -24.58
N ARG A 258 0.93 -12.84 -24.26
CA ARG A 258 1.96 -12.18 -25.08
C ARG A 258 2.03 -12.79 -26.47
N HIS A 259 1.94 -14.11 -26.56
CA HIS A 259 1.89 -14.79 -27.85
C HIS A 259 0.61 -14.41 -28.63
N LEU A 260 -0.55 -14.48 -27.98
CA LEU A 260 -1.85 -14.14 -28.57
C LEU A 260 -1.98 -12.67 -29.00
N GLU A 261 -1.34 -11.75 -28.27
CA GLU A 261 -1.26 -10.34 -28.62
C GLU A 261 -0.34 -10.13 -29.82
N SER A 262 0.85 -10.75 -29.82
CA SER A 262 1.82 -10.63 -30.91
C SER A 262 1.33 -11.23 -32.23
N SER A 263 0.48 -12.26 -32.17
CA SER A 263 -0.13 -12.86 -33.37
C SER A 263 -1.16 -11.94 -34.03
N GLY A 264 -1.70 -10.97 -33.27
CA GLY A 264 -2.74 -10.04 -33.73
C GLY A 264 -4.08 -10.71 -34.06
N GLN A 265 -4.25 -12.01 -33.80
CA GLN A 265 -5.47 -12.73 -34.19
C GLN A 265 -6.61 -12.53 -33.20
N THR A 266 -6.28 -12.31 -31.92
CA THR A 266 -7.27 -12.19 -30.85
C THR A 266 -7.89 -10.79 -30.81
N GLU A 267 -9.21 -10.69 -30.98
CA GLU A 267 -9.91 -9.41 -31.08
C GLU A 267 -9.81 -8.55 -29.81
N ILE A 268 -9.87 -9.17 -28.62
CA ILE A 268 -9.83 -8.43 -27.35
C ILE A 268 -8.52 -7.66 -27.17
N PHE A 269 -7.37 -8.27 -27.51
CA PHE A 269 -6.06 -7.61 -27.43
C PHE A 269 -5.89 -6.53 -28.50
N ARG A 270 -6.56 -6.66 -29.67
CA ARG A 270 -6.56 -5.59 -30.68
C ARG A 270 -7.37 -4.37 -30.25
N LYS A 271 -8.58 -4.59 -29.70
CA LYS A 271 -9.44 -3.50 -29.22
C LYS A 271 -8.91 -2.87 -27.94
N HIS A 272 -8.29 -3.68 -27.09
CA HIS A 272 -7.77 -3.27 -25.79
C HIS A 272 -6.37 -3.84 -25.56
N PRO A 273 -5.33 -3.26 -26.18
CA PRO A 273 -3.95 -3.70 -26.00
C PRO A 273 -3.55 -3.76 -24.53
N ARG A 274 -2.75 -4.78 -24.17
CA ARG A 274 -2.28 -4.93 -22.80
C ARG A 274 -1.32 -3.79 -22.47
N LYS A 275 -1.54 -3.11 -21.35
CA LYS A 275 -0.73 -1.95 -20.95
C LYS A 275 0.52 -2.30 -20.16
N ALA A 276 0.50 -3.45 -19.48
CA ALA A 276 1.56 -3.91 -18.60
C ALA A 276 1.46 -5.43 -18.44
N SER A 277 2.55 -6.01 -17.94
CA SER A 277 2.56 -7.40 -17.52
C SER A 277 1.79 -7.60 -16.22
N ILE A 278 1.18 -8.78 -16.07
CA ILE A 278 0.49 -9.19 -14.84
C ILE A 278 1.42 -9.81 -13.79
N LEU A 279 2.70 -10.02 -14.12
CA LEU A 279 3.66 -10.66 -13.23
C LEU A 279 3.84 -9.84 -11.94
N ASN A 280 3.81 -10.53 -10.79
CA ASN A 280 3.95 -9.96 -9.45
C ASN A 280 2.83 -8.96 -9.09
N MET A 281 1.75 -8.89 -9.86
CA MET A 281 0.61 -8.06 -9.51
C MET A 281 -0.21 -8.72 -8.39
N PRO A 282 -0.89 -7.93 -7.53
CA PRO A 282 -1.79 -8.48 -6.53
C PRO A 282 -2.88 -9.38 -7.14
N LEU A 283 -3.41 -10.31 -6.34
CA LEU A 283 -4.49 -11.21 -6.74
C LEU A 283 -5.70 -10.45 -7.31
N VAL A 284 -6.08 -9.33 -6.70
CA VAL A 284 -7.23 -8.53 -7.16
C VAL A 284 -7.00 -7.92 -8.55
N THR A 285 -5.78 -7.49 -8.85
CA THR A 285 -5.38 -6.99 -10.18
C THR A 285 -5.37 -8.11 -11.20
N THR A 286 -4.89 -9.30 -10.81
CA THR A 286 -4.91 -10.50 -11.66
C THR A 286 -6.34 -10.93 -11.95
N LEU A 287 -7.22 -10.92 -10.95
CA LEU A 287 -8.65 -11.20 -11.14
C LEU A 287 -9.30 -10.18 -12.07
N PHE A 288 -9.01 -8.88 -11.91
CA PHE A 288 -9.51 -7.86 -12.82
C PHE A 288 -9.06 -8.12 -14.26
N TYR A 289 -7.77 -8.42 -14.45
CA TYR A 289 -7.21 -8.76 -15.74
C TYR A 289 -7.92 -9.96 -16.37
N SER A 290 -8.10 -11.04 -15.62
CA SER A 290 -8.86 -12.22 -16.05
C SER A 290 -10.31 -11.90 -16.38
N CYS A 291 -11.00 -11.07 -15.57
CA CYS A 291 -12.36 -10.65 -15.86
C CYS A 291 -12.46 -9.72 -17.09
N PHE A 292 -11.37 -9.06 -17.47
CA PHE A 292 -11.31 -8.18 -18.62
C PHE A 292 -11.03 -8.99 -19.90
N TYR A 293 -9.96 -9.77 -19.91
CA TYR A 293 -9.47 -10.47 -21.11
C TYR A 293 -10.03 -11.88 -21.29
N HIS A 294 -10.36 -12.57 -20.19
CA HIS A 294 -10.59 -14.02 -20.16
C HIS A 294 -11.93 -14.41 -19.52
N TYR A 295 -12.90 -13.49 -19.49
CA TYR A 295 -14.13 -13.65 -18.69
C TYR A 295 -14.94 -14.90 -19.01
N THR A 296 -15.00 -15.26 -20.30
CA THR A 296 -15.78 -16.38 -20.81
C THR A 296 -14.99 -17.68 -20.87
N GLU A 297 -13.74 -17.69 -20.40
CA GLU A 297 -12.94 -18.90 -20.40
C GLU A 297 -13.45 -19.95 -19.40
N PRO A 298 -13.41 -21.24 -19.78
CA PRO A 298 -13.87 -22.31 -18.93
C PRO A 298 -13.01 -22.41 -17.66
N GLU A 299 -13.63 -22.85 -16.56
CA GLU A 299 -12.97 -22.98 -15.24
C GLU A 299 -11.69 -23.82 -15.25
N GLY A 300 -11.51 -24.71 -16.25
CA GLY A 300 -10.30 -25.51 -16.40
C GLY A 300 -9.04 -24.72 -16.77
N THR A 301 -9.14 -23.44 -17.19
CA THR A 301 -7.99 -22.62 -17.54
C THR A 301 -7.49 -21.81 -16.34
N PHE A 302 -6.17 -21.54 -16.30
CA PHE A 302 -5.56 -20.71 -15.26
C PHE A 302 -5.99 -19.24 -15.34
N SER A 303 -6.32 -18.75 -16.54
CA SER A 303 -6.80 -17.40 -16.82
C SER A 303 -8.27 -17.19 -16.46
N SER A 304 -9.06 -18.25 -16.23
CA SER A 304 -10.48 -18.13 -15.91
C SER A 304 -10.72 -17.44 -14.57
N PRO A 305 -11.57 -16.38 -14.52
CA PRO A 305 -11.92 -15.72 -13.27
C PRO A 305 -12.57 -16.66 -12.24
N ILE A 306 -13.32 -17.66 -12.69
CA ILE A 306 -13.99 -18.63 -11.82
C ILE A 306 -12.95 -19.54 -11.17
N ASN A 307 -11.91 -19.95 -11.92
CA ASN A 307 -10.79 -20.73 -11.39
C ASN A 307 -10.03 -19.96 -10.30
N LEU A 308 -9.72 -18.68 -10.56
CA LEU A 308 -9.09 -17.78 -9.59
C LEU A 308 -9.93 -17.65 -8.33
N LYS A 309 -11.23 -17.40 -8.48
CA LYS A 309 -12.17 -17.29 -7.36
C LYS A 309 -12.15 -18.52 -6.48
N LYS A 310 -12.25 -19.71 -7.07
CA LYS A 310 -12.27 -20.98 -6.34
C LYS A 310 -10.95 -21.28 -5.66
N THR A 311 -9.84 -21.09 -6.37
CA THR A 311 -8.53 -21.47 -5.82
C THR A 311 -8.12 -20.59 -4.65
N PHE A 312 -8.25 -19.27 -4.81
CA PHE A 312 -7.87 -18.31 -3.78
C PHE A 312 -9.01 -17.96 -2.83
N LYS A 313 -10.12 -18.72 -2.89
CA LYS A 313 -11.31 -18.55 -2.02
C LYS A 313 -11.80 -17.10 -1.97
N ILE A 314 -11.80 -16.42 -3.12
CA ILE A 314 -12.14 -15.00 -3.22
C ILE A 314 -13.61 -14.82 -2.83
N PRO A 315 -13.92 -13.94 -1.85
CA PRO A 315 -15.30 -13.70 -1.42
C PRO A 315 -16.21 -13.26 -2.55
N ASP A 316 -17.47 -13.69 -2.53
CA ASP A 316 -18.46 -13.36 -3.57
C ASP A 316 -18.60 -11.85 -3.81
N LYS A 317 -18.58 -11.05 -2.75
CA LYS A 317 -18.66 -9.58 -2.86
C LYS A 317 -17.47 -9.02 -3.64
N GLN A 318 -16.25 -9.46 -3.34
CA GLN A 318 -15.03 -9.00 -4.00
C GLN A 318 -14.99 -9.47 -5.45
N TYR A 319 -15.36 -10.73 -5.72
CA TYR A 319 -15.45 -11.25 -7.08
C TYR A 319 -16.43 -10.45 -7.93
N VAL A 320 -17.66 -10.25 -7.44
CA VAL A 320 -18.70 -9.51 -8.17
C VAL A 320 -18.28 -8.06 -8.41
N LEU A 321 -17.66 -7.41 -7.42
CA LEU A 321 -17.18 -6.04 -7.58
C LEU A 321 -16.12 -5.93 -8.69
N THR A 322 -15.12 -6.80 -8.66
CA THR A 322 -14.03 -6.82 -9.64
C THR A 322 -14.53 -7.19 -11.04
N ALA A 323 -15.38 -8.23 -11.14
CA ALA A 323 -15.97 -8.65 -12.41
C ALA A 323 -16.85 -7.56 -13.00
N LEU A 324 -17.73 -6.94 -12.20
CA LEU A 324 -18.57 -5.82 -12.63
C LEU A 324 -17.72 -4.67 -13.17
N ALA A 325 -16.68 -4.26 -12.44
CA ALA A 325 -15.80 -3.18 -12.87
C ALA A 325 -15.14 -3.49 -14.23
N ALA A 326 -14.63 -4.71 -14.42
CA ALA A 326 -14.00 -5.13 -15.66
C ALA A 326 -15.01 -5.19 -16.83
N ARG A 327 -16.17 -5.83 -16.63
CA ARG A 327 -17.19 -5.98 -17.68
C ARG A 327 -17.85 -4.64 -18.04
N ALA A 328 -18.08 -3.78 -17.06
CA ALA A 328 -18.62 -2.43 -17.29
C ALA A 328 -17.64 -1.56 -18.08
N LYS A 329 -16.33 -1.67 -17.82
CA LYS A 329 -15.30 -0.95 -18.59
C LYS A 329 -15.27 -1.37 -20.07
N LEU A 330 -15.60 -2.63 -20.35
CA LEU A 330 -15.78 -3.15 -21.72
C LEU A 330 -17.17 -2.86 -22.30
N ARG A 331 -18.07 -2.24 -21.54
CA ARG A 331 -19.48 -2.04 -21.89
C ARG A 331 -20.18 -3.34 -22.28
N ALA A 332 -19.75 -4.45 -21.69
CA ALA A 332 -20.27 -5.79 -21.96
C ALA A 332 -21.55 -6.03 -21.14
N TRP A 333 -22.64 -5.31 -21.47
CA TRP A 333 -23.86 -5.28 -20.64
C TRP A 333 -24.55 -6.63 -20.51
N GLN A 334 -24.42 -7.51 -21.52
CA GLN A 334 -24.93 -8.89 -21.43
C GLN A 334 -24.20 -9.70 -20.36
N ASP A 335 -22.88 -9.53 -20.25
CA ASP A 335 -22.09 -10.20 -19.22
C ASP A 335 -22.37 -9.65 -17.82
N VAL A 336 -22.61 -8.33 -17.73
CA VAL A 336 -23.07 -7.68 -16.50
C VAL A 336 -24.41 -8.27 -16.07
N ASP A 337 -25.35 -8.47 -16.99
CA ASP A 337 -26.64 -9.08 -16.70
C ASP A 337 -26.50 -10.54 -16.22
N ALA A 338 -25.67 -11.32 -16.92
CA ALA A 338 -25.38 -12.69 -16.57
C ALA A 338 -24.72 -12.81 -15.19
N LEU A 339 -23.86 -11.86 -14.79
CA LEU A 339 -23.18 -11.85 -13.48
C LEU A 339 -24.15 -11.86 -12.30
N PHE A 340 -25.32 -11.23 -12.44
CA PHE A 340 -26.32 -11.15 -11.38
C PHE A 340 -27.42 -12.21 -11.52
N THR A 341 -27.50 -12.89 -12.66
CA THR A 341 -28.59 -13.80 -12.98
C THR A 341 -28.31 -15.21 -12.46
N THR A 342 -29.12 -15.64 -11.50
CA THR A 342 -29.11 -17.02 -10.98
C THR A 342 -30.26 -17.80 -11.58
N LYS A 343 -29.99 -19.00 -12.11
CA LYS A 343 -31.01 -19.94 -12.59
C LYS A 343 -31.32 -20.95 -11.49
N ASN A 344 -32.58 -21.03 -11.08
CA ASN A 344 -33.06 -22.10 -10.23
C ASN A 344 -33.24 -23.39 -11.06
N TRP A 345 -33.31 -24.53 -10.38
CA TRP A 345 -33.44 -25.85 -11.03
C TRP A 345 -34.69 -25.98 -11.93
N LEU A 346 -35.74 -25.20 -11.67
CA LEU A 346 -36.97 -25.10 -12.48
C LEU A 346 -36.87 -24.13 -13.68
N GLY A 347 -35.68 -23.58 -13.97
CA GLY A 347 -35.46 -22.63 -15.06
C GLY A 347 -35.84 -21.18 -14.76
N TYR A 348 -36.45 -20.90 -13.60
CA TYR A 348 -36.72 -19.53 -13.16
C TYR A 348 -35.42 -18.77 -12.89
N THR A 349 -35.31 -17.55 -13.42
CA THR A 349 -34.19 -16.65 -13.18
C THR A 349 -34.52 -15.65 -12.06
N LYS A 350 -33.57 -15.43 -11.16
CA LYS A 350 -33.61 -14.34 -10.18
C LYS A 350 -32.30 -13.57 -10.21
N LYS A 351 -32.39 -12.24 -10.21
CA LYS A 351 -31.23 -11.36 -10.07
C LYS A 351 -30.86 -11.17 -8.60
N ARG A 352 -29.58 -11.30 -8.27
CA ARG A 352 -29.03 -11.01 -6.93
C ARG A 352 -27.67 -10.32 -7.07
N ALA A 353 -27.43 -9.32 -6.23
CA ALA A 353 -26.16 -8.61 -6.17
C ALA A 353 -25.65 -8.58 -4.71
N PRO A 354 -24.58 -9.30 -4.35
CA PRO A 354 -24.00 -9.27 -2.99
C PRO A 354 -23.55 -7.89 -2.51
N ILE A 355 -23.33 -6.96 -3.44
CA ILE A 355 -22.96 -5.57 -3.19
C ILE A 355 -24.17 -4.60 -3.17
N GLY A 356 -25.38 -5.12 -3.39
CA GLY A 356 -26.60 -4.32 -3.54
C GLY A 356 -26.72 -3.65 -4.91
N PHE A 357 -27.95 -3.52 -5.42
CA PHE A 357 -28.18 -2.93 -6.74
C PHE A 357 -27.90 -1.42 -6.82
N HIS A 358 -27.97 -0.69 -5.71
CA HIS A 358 -27.57 0.72 -5.66
C HIS A 358 -26.11 0.91 -6.11
N ARG A 359 -25.20 0.08 -5.57
CA ARG A 359 -23.77 0.12 -5.92
C ARG A 359 -23.51 -0.33 -7.35
N VAL A 360 -24.29 -1.31 -7.83
CA VAL A 360 -24.25 -1.74 -9.25
C VAL A 360 -24.55 -0.56 -10.17
N VAL A 361 -25.64 0.17 -9.90
CA VAL A 361 -26.06 1.33 -10.72
C VAL A 361 -24.97 2.41 -10.73
N GLU A 362 -24.37 2.73 -9.58
CA GLU A 362 -23.28 3.71 -9.52
C GLU A 362 -22.08 3.33 -10.38
N ILE A 363 -21.65 2.06 -10.32
CA ILE A 363 -20.51 1.56 -11.11
C ILE A 363 -20.85 1.59 -12.61
N LEU A 364 -22.07 1.19 -12.98
CA LEU A 364 -22.52 1.24 -14.37
C LEU A 364 -22.58 2.68 -14.89
N HIS A 365 -23.10 3.61 -14.09
CA HIS A 365 -23.13 5.03 -14.45
C HIS A 365 -21.72 5.60 -14.62
N LYS A 366 -20.80 5.33 -13.68
CA LYS A 366 -19.37 5.72 -13.79
C LYS A 366 -18.72 5.19 -15.08
N ASN A 367 -19.20 4.07 -15.62
CA ASN A 367 -18.73 3.47 -16.87
C ASN A 367 -19.58 3.82 -18.10
N ASN A 368 -20.40 4.87 -18.02
CA ASN A 368 -21.23 5.37 -19.11
C ASN A 368 -22.24 4.34 -19.64
N ALA A 369 -22.85 3.57 -18.74
CA ALA A 369 -23.95 2.70 -19.13
C ALA A 369 -25.14 3.50 -19.66
N PRO A 370 -25.82 3.04 -20.73
CA PRO A 370 -27.02 3.68 -21.23
C PRO A 370 -28.11 3.76 -20.16
N VAL A 371 -28.95 4.79 -20.23
CA VAL A 371 -30.06 5.02 -19.28
C VAL A 371 -30.96 3.79 -19.19
N GLN A 372 -31.22 3.10 -20.31
CA GLN A 372 -32.03 1.89 -20.33
C GLN A 372 -31.43 0.78 -19.45
N VAL A 373 -30.10 0.59 -19.48
CA VAL A 373 -29.40 -0.38 -18.64
C VAL A 373 -29.50 0.03 -17.18
N LEU A 374 -29.29 1.31 -16.86
CA LEU A 374 -29.41 1.82 -15.49
C LEU A 374 -30.83 1.58 -14.94
N GLN A 375 -31.87 1.87 -15.73
CA GLN A 375 -33.27 1.66 -15.34
C GLN A 375 -33.56 0.22 -14.92
N GLU A 376 -33.01 -0.78 -15.61
CA GLU A 376 -33.20 -2.20 -15.25
C GLU A 376 -32.73 -2.48 -13.82
N TYR A 377 -31.56 -1.97 -13.43
CA TYR A 377 -30.99 -2.23 -12.11
C TYR A 377 -31.55 -1.32 -11.02
N ILE A 378 -31.92 -0.07 -11.34
CA ILE A 378 -32.58 0.83 -10.37
C ILE A 378 -33.94 0.25 -9.94
N ARG A 379 -34.70 -0.39 -10.85
CA ARG A 379 -35.96 -1.06 -10.51
C ARG A 379 -35.78 -2.16 -9.46
N LEU A 380 -34.59 -2.78 -9.39
CA LEU A 380 -34.25 -3.84 -8.44
C LEU A 380 -33.77 -3.32 -7.08
N VAL A 381 -33.62 -2.00 -6.90
CA VAL A 381 -33.33 -1.41 -5.59
C VAL A 381 -34.57 -1.56 -4.71
N GLU A 382 -34.42 -2.14 -3.51
CA GLU A 382 -35.58 -2.41 -2.63
C GLU A 382 -36.03 -1.15 -1.90
N ASP A 383 -35.09 -0.37 -1.39
CA ASP A 383 -35.36 0.89 -0.70
C ASP A 383 -35.90 1.96 -1.67
N VAL A 384 -37.10 2.46 -1.39
CA VAL A 384 -37.85 3.36 -2.28
C VAL A 384 -37.17 4.73 -2.39
N ASP A 385 -36.67 5.27 -1.27
CA ASP A 385 -36.02 6.59 -1.26
C ASP A 385 -34.71 6.54 -2.04
N THR A 386 -33.88 5.52 -1.80
CA THR A 386 -32.65 5.26 -2.56
C THR A 386 -32.95 5.08 -4.05
N LYS A 387 -34.01 4.33 -4.40
CA LYS A 387 -34.45 4.15 -5.79
C LYS A 387 -34.81 5.47 -6.45
N LEU A 388 -35.64 6.30 -5.81
CA LEU A 388 -36.06 7.60 -6.33
C LEU A 388 -34.87 8.56 -6.46
N ASN A 389 -33.96 8.56 -5.49
CA ASN A 389 -32.75 9.38 -5.50
C ASN A 389 -31.84 9.00 -6.68
N LEU A 390 -31.54 7.72 -6.86
CA LEU A 390 -30.73 7.24 -7.99
C LEU A 390 -31.40 7.50 -9.33
N ALA A 391 -32.70 7.21 -9.44
CA ALA A 391 -33.45 7.41 -10.67
C ALA A 391 -33.49 8.89 -11.09
N THR A 392 -33.70 9.79 -10.13
CA THR A 392 -33.68 11.23 -10.38
C THR A 392 -32.27 11.70 -10.74
N LYS A 393 -31.25 11.29 -9.96
CA LYS A 393 -29.84 11.67 -10.17
C LYS A 393 -29.34 11.28 -11.57
N PHE A 394 -29.73 10.11 -12.04
CA PHE A 394 -29.29 9.56 -13.33
C PHE A 394 -30.33 9.71 -14.45
N LYS A 395 -31.31 10.62 -14.28
CA LYS A 395 -32.34 10.96 -15.28
C LYS A 395 -33.10 9.74 -15.84
N CYS A 396 -33.29 8.72 -15.01
CA CYS A 396 -34.08 7.54 -15.31
C CYS A 396 -35.58 7.83 -15.05
N HIS A 397 -36.13 8.78 -15.82
CA HIS A 397 -37.43 9.40 -15.54
C HIS A 397 -38.59 8.39 -15.45
N ASP A 398 -38.61 7.39 -16.31
CA ASP A 398 -39.60 6.29 -16.27
C ASP A 398 -39.71 5.62 -14.91
N VAL A 399 -38.57 5.36 -14.26
CA VAL A 399 -38.54 4.66 -12.98
C VAL A 399 -39.12 5.56 -11.88
N VAL A 400 -38.85 6.87 -11.93
CA VAL A 400 -39.44 7.82 -10.99
C VAL A 400 -40.96 7.89 -11.16
N ILE A 401 -41.42 8.03 -12.41
CA ILE A 401 -42.85 8.12 -12.76
C ILE A 401 -43.59 6.84 -12.33
N GLU A 402 -43.05 5.67 -12.67
CA GLU A 402 -43.59 4.36 -12.28
C GLU A 402 -43.63 4.20 -10.76
N THR A 403 -42.58 4.63 -10.05
CA THR A 403 -42.51 4.52 -8.60
C THR A 403 -43.57 5.40 -7.92
N TYR A 404 -43.72 6.68 -8.30
CA TYR A 404 -44.76 7.53 -7.72
C TYR A 404 -46.18 7.06 -8.04
N ARG A 405 -46.40 6.54 -9.26
CA ARG A 405 -47.67 5.89 -9.64
C ARG A 405 -47.96 4.70 -8.71
N ASP A 406 -47.00 3.82 -8.49
CA ASP A 406 -47.17 2.60 -7.69
C ASP A 406 -47.36 2.92 -6.19
N LEU A 407 -46.68 3.95 -5.69
CA LEU A 407 -46.91 4.51 -4.35
C LEU A 407 -48.28 5.18 -4.22
N LYS A 408 -48.90 5.55 -5.36
CA LYS A 408 -50.11 6.36 -5.47
C LYS A 408 -49.94 7.75 -4.88
N ASP A 409 -48.75 8.32 -5.01
CA ASP A 409 -48.39 9.66 -4.54
C ASP A 409 -48.62 10.69 -5.65
N ARG A 410 -49.81 11.30 -5.62
CA ARG A 410 -50.20 12.28 -6.64
C ARG A 410 -49.37 13.56 -6.54
N GLN A 411 -49.07 13.99 -5.32
CA GLN A 411 -48.40 15.26 -5.07
C GLN A 411 -46.97 15.24 -5.58
N GLN A 412 -46.23 14.17 -5.29
CA GLN A 412 -44.86 14.02 -5.78
C GLN A 412 -44.81 13.81 -7.30
N LEU A 413 -45.77 13.11 -7.89
CA LEU A 413 -45.83 12.98 -9.35
C LEU A 413 -46.04 14.33 -10.05
N ILE A 414 -46.91 15.19 -9.52
CA ILE A 414 -47.10 16.57 -10.01
C ILE A 414 -45.82 17.39 -9.83
N ALA A 415 -45.18 17.31 -8.67
CA ALA A 415 -43.91 18.01 -8.43
C ALA A 415 -42.81 17.54 -9.39
N TYR A 416 -42.78 16.25 -9.71
CA TYR A 416 -41.81 15.67 -10.64
C TYR A 416 -42.06 16.07 -12.09
N ARG A 417 -43.32 16.32 -12.49
CA ARG A 417 -43.68 16.90 -13.81
C ARG A 417 -42.90 18.18 -14.11
N CYS A 418 -42.60 19.00 -13.09
CA CYS A 418 -41.82 20.22 -13.25
C CYS A 418 -40.31 19.98 -13.46
N LYS A 419 -39.83 18.74 -13.31
CA LYS A 419 -38.41 18.36 -13.45
C LYS A 419 -38.09 17.68 -14.78
N VAL A 420 -39.10 17.35 -15.59
CA VAL A 420 -38.91 16.82 -16.94
C VAL A 420 -39.00 17.97 -17.96
N ASP A 421 -38.44 17.73 -19.15
CA ASP A 421 -38.47 18.73 -20.22
C ASP A 421 -39.89 18.94 -20.73
N LYS A 422 -40.21 20.17 -21.13
CA LYS A 422 -41.54 20.49 -21.69
C LYS A 422 -41.76 19.80 -23.03
N ALA A 423 -42.96 19.30 -23.24
CA ALA A 423 -43.36 18.52 -24.41
C ALA A 423 -42.52 17.25 -24.62
N SER A 424 -41.93 16.71 -23.54
CA SER A 424 -41.23 15.43 -23.60
C SER A 424 -42.20 14.25 -23.44
N VAL A 425 -41.77 13.06 -23.87
CA VAL A 425 -42.54 11.81 -23.72
C VAL A 425 -42.84 11.52 -22.25
N GLU A 426 -41.95 11.92 -21.35
CA GLU A 426 -42.10 11.82 -19.91
C GLU A 426 -43.21 12.74 -19.38
N GLU A 427 -43.30 14.00 -19.85
CA GLU A 427 -44.38 14.92 -19.47
C GLU A 427 -45.74 14.35 -19.91
N GLU A 428 -45.85 13.87 -21.16
CA GLU A 428 -47.05 13.23 -21.69
C GLU A 428 -47.44 11.99 -20.88
N LYS A 429 -46.47 11.15 -20.49
CA LYS A 429 -46.69 9.96 -19.65
C LYS A 429 -47.21 10.35 -18.27
N ILE A 430 -46.67 11.41 -17.66
CA ILE A 430 -47.15 11.92 -16.37
C ILE A 430 -48.60 12.42 -16.50
N ASP A 431 -48.91 13.19 -17.53
CA ASP A 431 -50.25 13.73 -17.76
C ASP A 431 -51.29 12.63 -18.02
N GLY A 432 -50.91 11.59 -18.76
CA GLY A 432 -51.72 10.39 -18.97
C GLY A 432 -52.01 9.64 -17.67
N ILE A 433 -51.03 9.54 -16.77
CA ILE A 433 -51.22 8.90 -15.46
C ILE A 433 -52.11 9.76 -14.56
N LEU A 434 -51.89 11.08 -14.51
CA LEU A 434 -52.65 12.01 -13.66
C LEU A 434 -54.11 12.16 -14.07
N SER A 435 -54.41 12.02 -15.36
CA SER A 435 -55.78 12.05 -15.91
C SER A 435 -56.51 10.71 -15.81
N SER A 436 -55.81 9.62 -15.46
CA SER A 436 -56.42 8.29 -15.35
C SER A 436 -57.40 8.19 -14.17
N THR A 437 -58.65 7.86 -14.47
CA THR A 437 -59.71 7.62 -13.48
C THR A 437 -59.59 6.27 -12.78
N GLN A 438 -58.67 5.40 -13.23
CA GLN A 438 -58.45 4.07 -12.67
C GLN A 438 -57.58 4.07 -11.40
N ILE A 439 -56.80 5.13 -11.18
CA ILE A 439 -55.87 5.22 -10.05
C ILE A 439 -56.56 5.87 -8.84
N ARG A 440 -56.67 5.11 -7.75
CA ARG A 440 -57.09 5.65 -6.44
C ARG A 440 -55.89 6.23 -5.70
N TRP A 441 -55.71 7.54 -5.76
CA TRP A 441 -54.61 8.27 -5.13
C TRP A 441 -54.65 8.21 -3.60
N LYS A 442 -53.48 8.10 -2.97
CA LYS A 442 -53.30 8.32 -1.53
C LYS A 442 -52.96 9.80 -1.37
N ASN A 443 -53.99 10.65 -1.33
CA ASN A 443 -53.80 12.09 -1.17
C ASN A 443 -53.30 12.44 0.22
#